data_AF-W8F9W2-F1
#
_entry.id   AF-W8F9W2-F1
#
_cell.length_a   1.000
_cell.length_b   1.000
_cell.length_c   1.000
_cell.angle_alpha   90.00
_cell.angle_beta   90.00
_cell.angle_gamma   90.00
#
_symmetry.space_group_name_H-M   'P 1'
#
loop_
_entity.id
_entity.type
_entity.pdbx_description
1 polymer ?
#
loop_
_entity_poly.entity_id
_entity_poly.type
_entity_poly.pdbx_seq_one_letter_code
_entity_poly.pdbx_strand_id
1 'polypeptide(L)'
;MAWQTVATATASGSSGRVAVTNATTLEALLRMAPPEARAAAGILLPVPLPDGTTETFRVWQVPVLAPELATHYPNIQTYAGQSLQHPTVTARFDLTP
;
A
#
# COMPACT_ATOMS: atom_id res chain seq x y z
N MET A 1 -35.13 7.95 22.52
CA MET A 1 -34.15 9.00 22.89
C MET A 1 -32.92 8.79 22.04
N ALA A 2 -32.65 9.75 21.17
CA ALA A 2 -31.66 9.67 20.10
C ALA A 2 -30.25 9.90 20.64
N TRP A 3 -29.29 9.11 20.17
CA TRP A 3 -27.87 9.40 20.34
C TRP A 3 -27.34 9.98 19.02
N GLN A 4 -26.84 11.20 19.09
CA GLN A 4 -25.95 11.79 18.09
C GLN A 4 -24.56 11.98 18.71
N THR A 5 -23.60 12.34 17.84
CA THR A 5 -22.24 12.89 18.07
C THR A 5 -21.11 11.84 18.05
N VAL A 6 -19.90 12.09 17.51
CA VAL A 6 -19.17 13.31 17.13
C VAL A 6 -18.28 12.99 15.90
N ALA A 7 -18.11 13.92 14.96
CA ALA A 7 -17.07 13.85 13.92
C ALA A 7 -15.71 14.25 14.50
N THR A 8 -14.69 13.40 14.36
CA THR A 8 -13.31 13.71 14.80
C THR A 8 -12.36 13.86 13.61
N ALA A 9 -12.12 15.12 13.23
CA ALA A 9 -10.81 15.58 12.74
C ALA A 9 -10.17 16.31 13.95
N THR A 10 -8.86 16.36 14.24
CA THR A 10 -7.61 16.26 13.48
C THR A 10 -6.47 16.17 14.52
N ALA A 11 -5.27 15.66 14.21
CA ALA A 11 -4.09 15.92 15.05
C ALA A 11 -2.77 15.88 14.26
N SER A 12 -2.17 17.05 14.04
CA SER A 12 -0.85 17.20 13.44
C SER A 12 0.26 16.74 14.39
N GLY A 13 1.30 16.10 13.87
CA GLY A 13 2.49 15.66 14.61
C GLY A 13 3.21 14.53 13.90
N SER A 14 4.52 14.65 13.69
CA SER A 14 5.39 13.66 13.06
C SER A 14 5.32 12.33 13.80
N SER A 15 4.48 11.42 13.30
CA SER A 15 4.22 10.11 13.88
C SER A 15 3.50 9.32 12.80
N GLY A 16 3.98 8.11 12.51
CA GLY A 16 3.35 7.21 11.56
C GLY A 16 1.86 7.09 11.89
N ARG A 17 1.03 7.82 11.16
CA ARG A 17 -0.41 7.68 11.25
C ARG A 17 -0.69 6.34 10.58
N VAL A 18 -0.93 5.32 11.40
CA VAL A 18 -1.54 4.09 10.94
C VAL A 18 -2.90 4.50 10.39
N ALA A 19 -2.97 4.77 9.09
CA ALA A 19 -4.22 4.82 8.38
C ALA A 19 -4.75 3.40 8.47
N VAL A 20 -5.69 3.16 9.40
CA VAL A 20 -6.38 1.87 9.56
C VAL A 20 -7.30 1.70 8.36
N THR A 21 -6.69 1.46 7.21
CA THR A 21 -7.33 0.82 6.07
C THR A 21 -7.41 -0.65 6.43
N ASN A 22 -8.55 -1.27 6.16
CA ASN A 22 -8.78 -2.68 6.49
C ASN A 22 -7.61 -3.52 5.96
N ALA A 23 -6.77 -4.02 6.88
CA ALA A 23 -5.52 -4.69 6.53
C ALA A 23 -5.80 -5.88 5.60
N THR A 24 -6.88 -6.63 5.87
CA THR A 24 -7.33 -7.75 5.05
C THR A 24 -7.69 -7.34 3.62
N THR A 25 -8.36 -6.19 3.44
CA THR A 25 -8.66 -5.66 2.10
C THR A 25 -7.40 -5.22 1.37
N LEU A 26 -6.46 -4.55 2.06
CA LEU A 26 -5.20 -4.14 1.47
C LEU A 26 -4.35 -5.35 1.07
N GLU A 27 -4.26 -6.36 1.94
CA GLU A 27 -3.59 -7.63 1.67
C GLU A 27 -4.16 -8.32 0.44
N ALA A 28 -5.49 -8.40 0.33
CA ALA A 28 -6.16 -9.00 -0.82
C ALA A 28 -5.86 -8.23 -2.11
N LEU A 29 -5.86 -6.90 -2.07
CA LEU A 29 -5.53 -6.05 -3.22
C LEU A 29 -4.06 -6.21 -3.61
N LEU A 30 -3.13 -6.17 -2.66
CA LEU A 30 -1.70 -6.33 -2.92
C LEU A 30 -1.41 -7.70 -3.56
N ARG A 31 -2.06 -8.79 -3.10
CA ARG A 31 -1.93 -10.11 -3.72
C ARG A 31 -2.42 -10.18 -5.17
N MET A 32 -3.25 -9.24 -5.62
CA MET A 32 -3.66 -9.13 -7.03
C MET A 32 -2.65 -8.36 -7.89
N ALA A 33 -1.64 -7.72 -7.29
CA ALA A 33 -0.64 -6.97 -8.02
C ALA A 33 0.18 -7.90 -8.94
N PRO A 34 0.35 -7.55 -10.22
CA PRO A 34 1.19 -8.33 -11.11
C PRO A 34 2.68 -8.19 -10.74
N PRO A 35 3.55 -9.10 -11.19
CA PRO A 35 4.98 -8.98 -11.00
C PRO A 35 5.54 -7.75 -11.74
N GLU A 36 6.72 -7.29 -11.33
CA GLU A 36 7.44 -6.14 -11.92
C GLU A 36 7.58 -6.23 -13.45
N ALA A 37 7.72 -7.42 -14.01
CA ALA A 37 7.71 -7.64 -15.47
C ALA A 37 6.44 -7.12 -16.17
N ARG A 38 5.36 -6.94 -15.42
CA ARG A 38 4.06 -6.36 -15.81
C ARG A 38 3.72 -5.13 -14.96
N ALA A 39 4.71 -4.36 -14.52
CA ALA A 39 4.50 -3.14 -13.72
C ALA A 39 3.52 -2.15 -14.38
N ALA A 40 3.50 -2.08 -15.71
CA ALA A 40 2.54 -1.27 -16.48
C ALA A 40 1.08 -1.73 -16.35
N ALA A 41 0.81 -2.93 -15.83
CA ALA A 41 -0.52 -3.43 -15.47
C ALA A 41 -0.75 -3.44 -13.94
N GLY A 42 0.13 -2.78 -13.18
CA GLY A 42 0.04 -2.67 -11.73
C GLY A 42 -1.31 -2.14 -11.26
N ILE A 43 -1.73 -2.58 -10.08
CA ILE A 43 -2.98 -2.15 -9.44
C ILE A 43 -2.86 -0.69 -9.03
N LEU A 44 -3.98 0.03 -9.00
CA LEU A 44 -4.01 1.42 -8.55
C LEU A 44 -4.48 1.48 -7.11
N LEU A 45 -3.59 1.89 -6.21
CA LEU A 45 -3.86 2.00 -4.79
C LEU A 45 -3.93 3.49 -4.41
N PRO A 46 -5.13 4.00 -4.04
CA PRO A 46 -5.25 5.32 -3.46
C PRO A 46 -4.71 5.30 -2.02
N VAL A 47 -3.69 6.11 -1.77
CA VAL A 47 -3.06 6.27 -0.46
C VAL A 47 -3.33 7.68 0.04
N PRO A 48 -3.98 7.85 1.20
CA PRO A 48 -4.14 9.15 1.82
C PRO A 48 -2.79 9.62 2.39
N LEU A 49 -2.33 10.76 1.91
CA LEU A 49 -1.12 11.44 2.40
C LEU A 49 -1.41 12.19 3.70
N PRO A 50 -0.38 12.47 4.52
CA PRO A 50 -0.54 13.21 5.77
C PRO A 50 -1.09 14.63 5.57
N ASP A 51 -0.91 15.21 4.38
CA ASP A 51 -1.41 16.53 4.02
C ASP A 51 -2.93 16.57 3.75
N GLY A 52 -3.61 15.42 3.85
CA GLY A 52 -5.05 15.28 3.59
C GLY A 52 -5.41 15.07 2.12
N THR A 53 -4.41 15.08 1.23
CA THR A 53 -4.56 14.70 -0.17
C THR A 53 -4.56 13.17 -0.32
N THR A 54 -5.18 12.67 -1.38
CA THR A 54 -5.08 11.23 -1.75
C THR A 54 -4.25 11.12 -3.01
N GLU A 55 -3.18 10.35 -2.96
CA GLU A 55 -2.32 10.09 -4.10
C GLU A 55 -2.49 8.65 -4.57
N THR A 56 -2.50 8.45 -5.89
CA THR A 56 -2.70 7.12 -6.46
C THR A 56 -1.37 6.52 -6.84
N PHE A 57 -1.04 5.40 -6.20
CA PHE A 57 0.16 4.64 -6.49
C PHE A 57 -0.19 3.46 -7.39
N ARG A 58 0.51 3.33 -8.49
CA ARG A 58 0.54 2.09 -9.25
C ARG A 58 1.47 1.12 -8.54
N VAL A 59 0.93 -0.01 -8.08
CA VAL A 59 1.64 -1.01 -7.27
C VAL A 59 1.84 -2.29 -8.07
N TRP A 60 3.04 -2.85 -7.98
CA TRP A 60 3.43 -4.14 -8.56
C TRP A 60 4.28 -4.94 -7.58
N GLN A 61 4.26 -6.25 -7.72
CA GLN A 61 5.06 -7.14 -6.89
C GLN A 61 6.52 -7.13 -7.34
N VAL A 62 7.44 -6.92 -6.40
CA VAL A 62 8.88 -6.96 -6.64
C VAL A 62 9.46 -8.21 -5.97
N PRO A 63 9.89 -9.21 -6.76
CA PRO A 63 10.58 -10.37 -6.20
C PRO A 63 11.98 -9.94 -5.75
N VAL A 64 12.15 -9.67 -4.45
CA VAL A 64 13.46 -9.35 -3.86
C VAL A 64 14.29 -10.63 -3.66
N LEU A 65 13.64 -11.79 -3.59
CA LEU A 65 14.27 -13.09 -3.42
C LEU A 65 14.51 -13.77 -4.78
N ALA A 66 15.68 -14.38 -4.93
CA ALA A 66 15.96 -15.28 -6.05
C ALA A 66 14.89 -16.40 -6.11
N PRO A 67 14.54 -16.91 -7.30
CA PRO A 67 13.45 -17.88 -7.49
C PRO A 67 13.61 -19.15 -6.63
N GLU A 68 14.85 -19.58 -6.36
CA GLU A 68 15.11 -20.72 -5.48
C GLU A 68 14.74 -20.42 -4.01
N LEU A 69 15.01 -19.22 -3.51
CA LEU A 69 14.65 -18.81 -2.14
C LEU A 69 13.17 -18.47 -1.99
N ALA A 70 12.52 -17.97 -3.05
CA ALA A 70 11.09 -17.70 -3.04
C ALA A 70 10.26 -18.97 -2.75
N THR A 71 10.78 -20.15 -3.14
CA THR A 71 10.17 -21.46 -2.82
C THR A 71 10.24 -21.76 -1.31
N HIS A 72 11.32 -21.33 -0.65
CA HIS A 72 11.51 -21.54 0.79
C HIS A 72 10.83 -20.49 1.66
N TYR A 73 10.62 -19.27 1.13
CA TYR A 73 10.00 -18.14 1.84
C TYR A 73 8.85 -17.50 1.05
N PRO A 74 7.76 -18.23 0.75
CA PRO A 74 6.63 -17.70 -0.01
C PRO A 74 5.84 -16.62 0.76
N ASN A 75 6.07 -16.50 2.07
CA ASN A 75 5.32 -15.60 2.95
C ASN A 75 5.84 -14.16 2.91
N ILE A 76 7.05 -13.90 2.40
CA ILE A 76 7.62 -12.55 2.32
C ILE A 76 7.35 -12.01 0.92
N GLN A 77 6.41 -11.07 0.81
CA GLN A 77 6.07 -10.44 -0.46
C GLN A 77 6.30 -8.94 -0.38
N THR A 78 7.24 -8.46 -1.18
CA THR A 78 7.49 -7.03 -1.33
C THR A 78 6.79 -6.52 -2.57
N TYR A 79 6.25 -5.32 -2.46
CA TYR A 79 5.60 -4.60 -3.54
C TYR A 79 6.22 -3.20 -3.63
N ALA A 80 6.44 -2.74 -4.85
CA ALA A 80 6.81 -1.36 -5.12
C ALA A 80 5.61 -0.62 -5.69
N GLY A 81 5.47 0.64 -5.27
CA GLY A 81 4.49 1.58 -5.77
C GLY A 81 5.17 2.78 -6.40
N GLN A 82 4.59 3.31 -7.48
CA GLN A 82 4.97 4.60 -8.04
C GLN A 82 3.74 5.47 -8.19
N SER A 83 3.83 6.73 -7.77
CA SER A 83 2.71 7.66 -7.95
C SER A 83 2.45 7.92 -9.44
N LEU A 84 1.18 7.90 -9.82
CA LEU A 84 0.75 8.28 -11.16
C LEU A 84 0.87 9.79 -11.40
N GLN A 85 0.77 10.59 -10.35
CA GLN A 85 0.85 12.05 -10.43
C GLN A 85 2.31 12.51 -10.43
N HIS A 86 3.14 11.87 -9.60
CA HIS A 86 4.55 12.23 -9.45
C HIS A 86 5.42 10.99 -9.62
N PRO A 87 5.98 10.73 -10.81
CA PRO A 87 6.78 9.53 -11.05
C PRO A 87 8.06 9.46 -10.21
N THR A 88 8.48 10.58 -9.61
CA THR A 88 9.58 10.68 -8.65
C THR A 88 9.21 10.21 -7.25
N VAL A 89 7.92 10.08 -6.94
CA VAL A 89 7.41 9.60 -5.65
C VAL A 89 7.18 8.10 -5.74
N THR A 90 7.96 7.35 -4.98
CA THR A 90 7.86 5.90 -4.88
C THR A 90 7.43 5.49 -3.48
N ALA A 91 6.62 4.44 -3.40
CA ALA A 91 6.21 3.80 -2.16
C ALA A 91 6.72 2.35 -2.14
N ARG A 92 6.92 1.80 -0.94
CA ARG A 92 7.28 0.39 -0.75
C ARG A 92 6.32 -0.22 0.26
N PHE A 93 5.77 -1.38 -0.09
CA PHE A 93 4.87 -2.14 0.76
C PHE A 93 5.47 -3.52 0.98
N ASP A 94 5.66 -3.90 2.23
CA ASP A 94 6.18 -5.20 2.59
C ASP A 94 5.08 -5.96 3.34
N LEU A 95 4.70 -7.12 2.80
CA LEU A 95 3.81 -8.06 3.44
C LEU A 95 4.63 -9.16 4.09
N THR A 96 4.65 -9.12 5.42
CA THR A 96 5.20 -10.13 6.30
C THR A 96 4.06 -10.70 7.15
N PRO A 97 4.05 -12.01 7.44
CA PRO A 97 3.05 -12.62 8.33
C PRO A 97 3.14 -12.11 9.77
#